data_AF-A0A0M2XSJ1-F1
#
_entry.id   AF-A0A0M2XSJ1-F1
#
_cell.length_a   1.000
_cell.length_b   1.000
_cell.length_c   1.000
_cell.angle_alpha   90.00
_cell.angle_beta   90.00
_cell.angle_gamma   90.00
#
_symmetry.space_group_name_H-M   'P 1'
#
loop_
_entity.id
_entity.type
_entity.pdbx_description
1 polymer ?
#
loop_
_entity_poly.entity_id
_entity_poly.type
_entity_poly.pdbx_seq_one_letter_code
_entity_poly.pdbx_strand_id
1 'polypeptide(L)' 'MEKPAKNWLKKQYIDIKQTLIPTHPSDSTWKKFGKKTAFFMFLTLMVCGAIAMLIAVSFAH' A
#
# COMPACT_ATOMS: atom_id res chain seq x y z
N MET A 1 2.53 -32.75 -1.10
CA MET A 1 3.39 -31.55 -1.27
C MET A 1 2.50 -30.32 -1.12
N GLU A 2 2.34 -29.80 0.10
CA GLU A 2 1.54 -28.60 0.39
C GLU A 2 2.31 -27.33 0.03
N LYS A 3 1.88 -26.54 -0.97
CA LYS A 3 2.03 -25.05 -1.06
C LYS A 3 1.11 -24.39 -2.13
N PRO A 4 -0.22 -24.24 -1.96
CA PRO A 4 -1.01 -23.38 -2.87
C PRO A 4 -1.21 -21.92 -2.39
N ALA A 5 -0.96 -21.58 -1.13
CA ALA A 5 -1.33 -20.26 -0.58
C ALA A 5 -0.44 -19.08 -1.06
N LYS A 6 0.78 -19.35 -1.55
CA LYS A 6 1.77 -18.30 -1.88
C LYS A 6 1.37 -17.44 -3.08
N ASN A 7 0.45 -17.93 -3.94
CA ASN A 7 0.01 -17.21 -5.13
C ASN A 7 -1.19 -16.28 -4.88
N TRP A 8 -2.03 -16.56 -3.88
CA TRP A 8 -3.24 -15.77 -3.64
C TRP A 8 -2.94 -14.39 -3.06
N LEU A 9 -2.12 -14.32 -2.02
CA LEU A 9 -1.66 -13.05 -1.43
C LEU A 9 -0.89 -12.19 -2.44
N LYS A 10 -0.08 -12.84 -3.28
CA LYS A 10 0.69 -12.14 -4.32
C LYS A 10 -0.22 -11.54 -5.39
N LYS A 11 -1.30 -12.26 -5.75
CA LYS A 11 -2.32 -11.78 -6.69
C LYS A 11 -3.08 -10.59 -6.10
N GLN A 12 -3.52 -10.69 -4.85
CA GLN A 12 -4.17 -9.59 -4.13
C GLN A 12 -3.26 -8.36 -4.03
N TYR A 13 -1.98 -8.55 -3.68
CA TYR A 13 -1.02 -7.46 -3.63
C TYR A 13 -0.81 -6.76 -4.99
N ILE A 14 -0.72 -7.53 -6.08
CA ILE A 14 -0.60 -6.95 -7.44
C ILE A 14 -1.88 -6.21 -7.83
N ASP A 15 -3.04 -6.78 -7.54
CA ASP A 15 -4.36 -6.21 -7.86
C ASP A 15 -4.61 -4.88 -7.13
N ILE A 16 -4.35 -4.85 -5.82
CA ILE A 16 -4.41 -3.65 -4.98
C ILE A 16 -3.43 -2.59 -5.49
N LYS A 17 -2.22 -3.01 -5.84
CA LYS A 17 -1.19 -2.10 -6.36
C LYS A 17 -1.55 -1.52 -7.73
N GLN A 18 -2.16 -2.30 -8.62
CA GLN A 18 -2.63 -1.82 -9.93
C GLN A 18 -3.83 -0.88 -9.79
N THR A 19 -4.72 -1.17 -8.83
CA THR A 19 -5.89 -0.33 -8.53
C THR A 19 -5.48 1.02 -7.96
N LEU A 20 -4.52 1.04 -7.02
CA LEU A 20 -4.07 2.26 -6.35
C LEU A 20 -3.03 3.04 -7.16
N ILE A 21 -2.24 2.34 -7.98
CA ILE A 21 -1.26 2.95 -8.88
C ILE A 21 -1.44 2.33 -10.27
N PRO A 22 -2.24 2.94 -11.16
CA PRO A 22 -2.26 2.53 -12.56
C PRO A 22 -0.89 2.84 -13.16
N THR A 23 -0.03 1.83 -13.20
CA THR A 23 1.24 1.86 -13.90
C THR A 23 0.95 1.52 -15.35
N HIS A 24 0.79 2.55 -16.18
CA HIS A 24 0.65 2.34 -17.61
C HIS A 24 2.04 1.97 -18.18
N PRO A 25 2.14 1.01 -19.12
CA PRO A 25 3.41 0.65 -19.74
C PRO A 25 4.07 1.86 -20.44
N SER A 26 3.30 2.87 -20.86
CA SER A 26 3.76 4.13 -21.45
C SER A 26 4.29 5.17 -20.45
N ASP A 27 4.18 4.94 -19.14
CA ASP A 27 4.73 5.87 -18.14
C ASP A 27 6.26 5.76 -18.06
N SER A 28 6.94 6.90 -18.24
CA SER A 28 8.39 7.04 -18.03
C SER A 28 8.82 6.56 -16.63
N THR A 29 10.03 6.00 -16.51
CA THR A 29 10.61 5.46 -15.27
C THR A 29 10.51 6.44 -14.10
N TRP A 30 10.66 7.74 -14.35
CA TRP A 30 10.49 8.81 -13.36
C TRP A 30 9.05 8.95 -12.85
N LYS A 31 8.06 8.86 -13.75
CA LYS A 31 6.64 8.90 -13.37
C LYS A 31 6.24 7.68 -12.54
N LYS A 32 6.75 6.49 -12.88
CA LYS A 32 6.53 5.25 -12.10
C LYS A 32 7.14 5.34 -10.70
N PHE A 33 8.32 5.96 -10.57
CA PHE A 33 8.96 6.14 -9.27
C PHE A 33 8.20 7.14 -8.40
N GLY A 34 7.83 8.30 -8.97
CA GLY A 34 7.04 9.32 -8.25
C GLY A 34 5.70 8.78 -7.74
N LYS A 35 4.97 8.04 -8.57
CA LYS A 35 3.70 7.40 -8.17
C LYS A 35 3.89 6.39 -7.01
N LYS A 36 4.95 5.58 -7.04
CA LYS A 36 5.27 4.64 -5.94
C LYS A 36 5.62 5.37 -4.65
N THR A 37 6.44 6.42 -4.73
CA THR A 37 6.83 7.22 -3.57
C THR A 37 5.63 7.93 -2.94
N ALA A 38 4.76 8.53 -3.76
CA ALA A 38 3.53 9.17 -3.29
C ALA A 38 2.60 8.18 -2.58
N PHE A 39 2.44 6.97 -3.14
CA PHE A 39 1.65 5.92 -2.51
C PHE A 39 2.25 5.45 -1.18
N PHE A 40 3.57 5.31 -1.10
CA PHE A 40 4.25 4.94 0.13
C PHE A 40 4.10 6.02 1.20
N MET A 41 4.28 7.30 0.84
CA MET A 41 4.05 8.43 1.74
C MET A 41 2.61 8.46 2.26
N PHE A 42 1.63 8.23 1.40
CA PHE A 42 0.22 8.16 1.81
C PHE A 42 -0.04 7.01 2.81
N LEU A 43 0.48 5.82 2.53
CA LEU A 43 0.39 4.68 3.45
C LEU A 43 1.03 4.97 4.80
N THR A 44 2.21 5.59 4.81
CA THR A 44 2.88 5.98 6.06
C THR A 44 2.03 6.98 6.85
N LEU A 45 1.45 7.99 6.20
CA LEU A 45 0.57 8.97 6.85
C LEU A 45 -0.68 8.33 7.43
N MET A 46 -1.32 7.42 6.69
CA MET A 46 -2.47 6.63 7.15
C MET A 46 -2.12 5.80 8.40
N VAL A 47 -0.98 5.10 8.39
CA VAL A 47 -0.52 4.30 9.53
C VAL A 47 -0.21 5.17 10.73
N CYS A 48 0.52 6.28 10.55
CA CYS A 48 0.79 7.22 11.64
C CYS A 48 -0.51 7.82 12.21
N GLY A 49 -1.46 8.19 11.36
CA GLY A 49 -2.78 8.68 11.80
C GLY A 49 -3.56 7.62 12.57
N ALA A 50 -3.57 6.38 12.11
CA ALA A 50 -4.21 5.27 12.82
C ALA A 50 -3.57 5.02 14.19
N ILE A 51 -2.23 5.00 14.27
CA ILE A 51 -1.50 4.83 15.53
C ILE A 51 -1.80 6.00 16.47
N ALA A 52 -1.76 7.24 15.98
CA ALA A 52 -2.08 8.43 16.77
C ALA A 52 -3.52 8.37 17.33
N MET A 53 -4.47 7.92 16.51
CA MET A 53 -5.86 7.73 16.92
C MET A 53 -6.00 6.63 17.98
N LEU A 54 -5.30 5.50 17.83
CA LEU A 54 -5.27 4.44 18.85
C LEU A 54 -4.73 4.95 20.18
N ILE A 55 -3.62 5.70 20.15
CA ILE A 55 -3.04 6.31 21.35
C ILE A 55 -4.05 7.29 21.99
N ALA A 56 -4.66 8.16 21.20
CA ALA A 56 -5.64 9.12 21.68
C ALA A 56 -6.85 8.43 22.34
N VAL A 57 -7.36 7.34 21.74
CA VAL A 57 -8.45 6.54 22.32
C VAL A 57 -8.00 5.81 23.59
N SER A 58 -6.75 5.33 23.66
CA SER A 58 -6.20 4.71 24.87
C SER A 58 -6.09 5.65 26.07
N PHE A 59 -6.00 6.97 25.87
CA PHE A 59 -6.05 7.96 26.96
C PHE A 59 -7.45 8.50 27.23
N ALA A 60 -8.41 8.23 26.34
CA ALA A 60 -9.81 8.65 26.48
C ALA A 60 -10.67 7.63 27.25
N HIS A 61 -10.16 6.41 27.48
CA HIS A 61 -10.73 5.39 28.36
C HIS A 61 -9.92 5.29 29.65
#